data_AF-A0A655AIX8-F1
#
_entry.id   AF-A0A655AIX8-F1
#
_cell.length_a   1.000
_cell.length_b   1.000
_cell.length_c   1.000
_cell.angle_alpha   90.00
_cell.angle_beta   90.00
_cell.angle_gamma   90.00
#
_symmetry.space_group_name_H-M   'P 1'
#
loop_
_entity.id
_entity.type
_entity.pdbx_description
1 polymer ?
#
loop_
_entity_poly.entity_id
_entity_poly.type
_entity_poly.pdbx_seq_one_letter_code
_entity_poly.pdbx_strand_id
1 'polypeptide(L)'
;MPMFHANGWGLPYAALMAGADLVLPDRHLDARSLIHMVETLKPTLAGAVPTIWNDVMHYLEKDPDHDMSSLRLVACGGSAVPESLMRTFEDKHDVQIRQLWGMTETSPLATMAWPPPGTPDDQHWAFRITQGQPVCGVETRIVDDDGQVLPNDGNAVGEVEVRGPWIAGSYYGGRDESKFDSGWLRTGDVGRIDEQGFITLTDRAKDVIKSGGEWISSVELENCLIAHPDVLEAAVVGVPDERWQERPLAVVVVREGATVSAGDLRAFLADKVVRWWLPERWAFVDEIPRTSVGKYDKKAIRSRYAEGAYQITEVHT
;
A
#
# COMPACT_ATOMS: atom_id res chain seq x y z
N MET A 1 -7.71 8.32 13.08
CA MET A 1 -8.53 8.01 11.88
C MET A 1 -9.88 8.71 11.98
N PRO A 2 -10.41 9.31 10.91
CA PRO A 2 -11.71 9.96 10.95
C PRO A 2 -12.84 8.94 11.19
N MET A 3 -13.78 9.24 12.09
CA MET A 3 -14.89 8.32 12.43
C MET A 3 -15.86 8.10 11.26
N PHE A 4 -15.92 9.03 10.31
CA PHE A 4 -16.70 8.88 9.08
C PHE A 4 -16.07 7.89 8.08
N HIS A 5 -14.82 7.50 8.27
CA HIS A 5 -14.13 6.54 7.42
C HIS A 5 -14.07 5.19 8.11
N ALA A 6 -14.83 4.22 7.58
CA ALA A 6 -14.90 2.85 8.09
C ALA A 6 -14.96 2.75 9.63
N ASN A 7 -15.85 3.56 10.23
CA ASN A 7 -16.11 3.62 11.67
C ASN A 7 -14.87 3.93 12.54
N GLY A 8 -13.92 4.73 12.03
CA GLY A 8 -12.68 5.02 12.76
C GLY A 8 -11.86 3.74 13.02
N TRP A 9 -11.93 2.78 12.09
CA TRP A 9 -11.33 1.45 12.18
C TRP A 9 -11.84 0.58 13.32
N GLY A 10 -13.04 0.87 13.82
CA GLY A 10 -13.62 0.18 14.96
C GLY A 10 -12.96 0.51 16.30
N LEU A 11 -11.94 1.39 16.32
CA LEU A 11 -11.26 1.82 17.55
C LEU A 11 -12.22 2.38 18.61
N PRO A 12 -13.26 3.19 18.28
CA PRO A 12 -14.21 3.63 19.29
C PRO A 12 -14.96 2.47 19.96
N TYR A 13 -15.31 1.43 19.20
CA TYR A 13 -15.99 0.25 19.72
C TYR A 13 -15.03 -0.63 20.54
N ALA A 14 -13.82 -0.86 20.03
CA ALA A 14 -12.79 -1.63 20.72
C ALA A 14 -12.39 -0.98 22.05
N ALA A 15 -12.22 0.35 22.07
CA ALA A 15 -11.92 1.09 23.28
C ALA A 15 -13.03 0.96 24.33
N LEU A 16 -14.30 1.10 23.90
CA LEU A 16 -15.44 0.88 24.79
C LEU A 16 -15.47 -0.55 25.36
N MET A 17 -15.28 -1.57 24.52
CA MET A 17 -15.24 -2.98 24.95
C MET A 17 -14.09 -3.27 25.93
N ALA A 18 -12.95 -2.62 25.73
CA ALA A 18 -11.76 -2.78 26.58
C ALA A 18 -11.78 -1.88 27.85
N GLY A 19 -12.72 -0.94 27.96
CA GLY A 19 -12.71 0.08 29.02
C GLY A 19 -11.54 1.06 28.90
N ALA A 20 -11.05 1.31 27.68
CA ALA A 20 -9.93 2.21 27.42
C ALA A 20 -10.39 3.66 27.27
N ASP A 21 -9.52 4.59 27.68
CA ASP A 21 -9.71 6.02 27.42
C ASP A 21 -9.60 6.33 25.92
N LEU A 22 -10.39 7.31 25.45
CA LEU A 22 -10.37 7.78 24.07
C LEU A 22 -9.94 9.24 23.99
N VAL A 23 -8.82 9.49 23.33
CA VAL A 23 -8.40 10.84 22.91
C VAL A 23 -8.93 11.09 21.50
N LEU A 24 -9.84 12.06 21.35
CA LEU A 24 -10.46 12.43 20.08
C LEU A 24 -9.90 13.77 19.59
N PRO A 25 -9.02 13.80 18.57
CA PRO A 25 -8.28 15.00 18.17
C PRO A 25 -9.12 16.06 17.43
N ASP A 26 -10.40 15.77 17.13
CA ASP A 26 -11.26 16.62 16.29
C ASP A 26 -10.55 16.94 14.95
N ARG A 27 -10.52 18.22 14.53
CA ARG A 27 -9.82 18.73 13.34
C ARG A 27 -8.29 18.88 13.50
N HIS A 28 -7.75 18.65 14.70
CA HIS A 28 -6.35 18.94 15.04
C HIS A 28 -5.42 17.77 14.69
N LEU A 29 -5.29 17.52 13.38
CA LEU A 29 -4.50 16.41 12.82
C LEU A 29 -3.12 16.83 12.32
N ASP A 30 -2.73 18.09 12.49
CA ASP A 30 -1.38 18.55 12.18
C ASP A 30 -0.36 17.98 13.19
N ALA A 31 0.89 17.83 12.75
CA ALA A 31 1.96 17.21 13.53
C ALA A 31 2.12 17.84 14.92
N ARG A 32 2.12 19.18 15.01
CA ARG A 32 2.32 19.90 16.27
C ARG A 32 1.20 19.60 17.26
N SER A 33 -0.05 19.64 16.81
CA SER A 33 -1.20 19.31 17.65
C SER A 33 -1.15 17.86 18.15
N LEU A 34 -0.78 16.91 17.28
CA LEU A 34 -0.70 15.50 17.66
C LEU A 34 0.42 15.23 18.67
N ILE A 35 1.61 15.79 18.45
CA ILE A 35 2.73 15.70 19.40
C ILE A 35 2.33 16.27 20.76
N HIS A 36 1.72 17.47 20.76
CA HIS A 36 1.23 18.07 22.01
C HIS A 36 0.22 17.18 22.75
N MET A 37 -0.69 16.52 22.02
CA MET A 37 -1.62 15.56 22.61
C MET A 37 -0.89 14.32 23.18
N VAL A 38 0.17 13.85 22.51
CA VAL A 38 0.96 12.73 23.03
C VAL A 38 1.63 13.09 24.35
N GLU A 39 2.28 14.26 24.42
CA GLU A 39 2.98 14.73 25.62
C GLU A 39 2.03 14.98 26.80
N THR A 40 0.85 15.56 26.53
CA THR A 40 -0.07 16.01 27.58
C THR A 40 -1.07 14.95 28.01
N LEU A 41 -1.61 14.17 27.07
CA LEU A 41 -2.67 13.19 27.32
C LEU A 41 -2.14 11.76 27.41
N LYS A 42 -0.87 11.54 27.04
CA LYS A 42 -0.16 10.26 27.14
C LYS A 42 -0.93 9.06 26.58
N PRO A 43 -1.48 9.14 25.35
CA PRO A 43 -2.11 8.00 24.71
C PRO A 43 -1.08 6.89 24.49
N THR A 44 -1.53 5.64 24.58
CA THR A 44 -0.65 4.47 24.42
C THR A 44 -0.80 3.74 23.11
N LEU A 45 -1.89 4.02 22.39
CA LEU A 45 -2.19 3.49 21.08
C LEU A 45 -2.75 4.62 20.22
N ALA A 46 -2.32 4.68 18.95
CA ALA A 46 -2.89 5.60 17.97
C ALA A 46 -3.15 4.89 16.65
N GLY A 47 -4.09 5.42 15.86
CA GLY A 47 -4.43 4.92 14.54
C GLY A 47 -4.51 6.06 13.53
N ALA A 48 -3.68 6.01 12.48
CA ALA A 48 -3.75 6.97 11.38
C ALA A 48 -3.16 6.39 10.08
N VAL A 49 -3.35 7.10 8.97
CA VAL A 49 -2.72 6.80 7.68
C VAL A 49 -1.24 7.21 7.67
N PRO A 50 -0.39 6.63 6.80
CA PRO A 50 1.04 6.96 6.76
C PRO A 50 1.37 8.44 6.60
N THR A 51 0.56 9.20 5.86
CA THR A 51 0.82 10.63 5.63
C THR A 51 0.85 11.45 6.93
N ILE A 52 -0.06 11.16 7.87
CA ILE A 52 -0.09 11.83 9.18
C ILE A 52 1.18 11.53 9.98
N TRP A 53 1.63 10.28 9.97
CA TRP A 53 2.84 9.88 10.68
C TRP A 53 4.12 10.37 10.01
N ASN A 54 4.15 10.51 8.68
CA ASN A 54 5.24 11.19 7.98
C ASN A 54 5.33 12.67 8.38
N ASP A 55 4.20 13.37 8.48
CA ASP A 55 4.20 14.77 8.93
C ASP A 55 4.72 14.90 10.37
N VAL A 56 4.32 14.00 11.26
CA VAL A 56 4.84 13.91 12.64
C VAL A 56 6.35 13.62 12.63
N MET A 57 6.81 12.64 11.83
CA MET A 57 8.23 12.31 11.69
C MET A 57 9.05 13.51 11.25
N HIS A 58 8.64 14.20 10.19
CA HIS A 58 9.36 15.36 9.67
C HIS A 58 9.33 16.56 10.63
N TYR A 59 8.29 16.68 11.45
CA TYR A 59 8.28 17.65 12.53
C TYR A 59 9.32 17.29 13.59
N LEU A 60 9.31 16.05 14.09
CA LEU A 60 10.27 15.57 15.10
C LEU A 60 11.72 15.60 14.62
N GLU A 61 11.98 15.46 13.32
CA GLU A 61 13.32 15.61 12.75
C GLU A 61 13.82 17.06 12.79
N LYS A 62 12.92 18.04 12.69
CA LYS A 62 13.24 19.47 12.74
C LYS A 62 13.30 19.99 14.18
N ASP A 63 12.48 19.41 15.05
CA ASP A 63 12.30 19.79 16.45
C ASP A 63 12.29 18.50 17.31
N PRO A 64 13.46 17.95 17.68
CA PRO A 64 13.57 16.62 18.26
C PRO A 64 13.21 16.54 19.76
N ASP A 65 13.09 17.67 20.45
CA ASP A 65 12.91 17.74 21.90
C ASP A 65 11.43 17.53 22.31
N HIS A 66 10.83 16.42 21.87
CA HIS A 66 9.45 16.04 22.15
C HIS A 66 9.32 14.62 22.73
N ASP A 67 8.46 14.47 23.73
CA ASP A 67 8.23 13.18 24.41
C ASP A 67 7.13 12.36 23.74
N MET A 68 7.53 11.33 22.99
CA MET A 68 6.63 10.37 22.35
C MET A 68 6.50 9.03 23.12
N SER A 69 7.14 8.91 24.28
CA SER A 69 7.35 7.63 24.98
C SER A 69 6.07 6.98 25.53
N SER A 70 4.96 7.72 25.63
CA SER A 70 3.69 7.12 26.03
C SER A 70 3.14 6.18 24.94
N LEU A 71 3.48 6.43 23.68
CA LEU A 71 2.91 5.76 22.53
C LEU A 71 3.64 4.43 22.26
N ARG A 72 2.97 3.31 22.52
CA ARG A 72 3.58 1.98 22.35
C ARG A 72 3.33 1.38 20.98
N LEU A 73 2.15 1.66 20.42
CA LEU A 73 1.67 1.06 19.18
C LEU A 73 0.95 2.07 18.32
N VAL A 74 1.33 2.11 17.06
CA VAL A 74 0.64 2.85 16.01
C VAL A 74 0.10 1.86 14.99
N ALA A 75 -1.22 1.72 14.95
CA ALA A 75 -1.91 1.03 13.88
C ALA A 75 -1.91 1.94 12.64
N CYS A 76 -1.31 1.48 11.53
CA CYS A 76 -1.16 2.27 10.32
C CYS A 76 -1.59 1.50 9.08
N GLY A 77 -2.32 2.14 8.18
CA GLY A 77 -3.01 1.46 7.08
C GLY A 77 -3.77 2.42 6.18
N GLY A 78 -4.60 1.88 5.27
CA GLY A 78 -5.30 2.64 4.23
C GLY A 78 -4.44 2.94 2.98
N SER A 79 -3.12 2.84 3.13
CA SER A 79 -2.12 2.70 2.07
C SER A 79 -0.96 1.86 2.61
N ALA A 80 -0.08 1.42 1.71
CA ALA A 80 1.17 0.79 2.12
C ALA A 80 1.94 1.70 3.08
N VAL A 81 2.45 1.13 4.18
CA VAL A 81 3.25 1.83 5.18
C VAL A 81 4.72 1.69 4.78
N PRO A 82 5.46 2.79 4.55
CA PRO A 82 6.87 2.70 4.21
C PRO A 82 7.69 2.05 5.34
N GLU A 83 8.61 1.15 4.99
CA GLU A 83 9.53 0.53 5.96
C GLU A 83 10.38 1.57 6.68
N SER A 84 10.85 2.60 5.96
CA SER A 84 11.63 3.70 6.52
C SER A 84 10.89 4.45 7.64
N LEU A 85 9.57 4.67 7.48
CA LEU A 85 8.73 5.28 8.49
C LEU A 85 8.65 4.39 9.74
N MET A 86 8.39 3.09 9.55
CA MET A 86 8.31 2.13 10.65
C MET A 86 9.62 2.05 11.45
N ARG A 87 10.75 1.94 10.75
CA ARG A 87 12.09 1.90 11.35
C ARG A 87 12.41 3.18 12.10
N THR A 88 12.15 4.34 11.49
CA THR A 88 12.48 5.64 12.10
C THR A 88 11.75 5.84 13.43
N PHE A 89 10.46 5.52 13.49
CA PHE A 89 9.70 5.65 14.74
C PHE A 89 10.15 4.66 15.82
N GLU A 90 10.51 3.44 15.44
CA GLU A 90 10.98 2.44 16.40
C GLU A 90 12.38 2.77 16.91
N ASP A 91 13.31 3.09 16.02
CA ASP A 91 14.70 3.37 16.36
C ASP A 91 14.88 4.69 17.14
N LYS A 92 14.11 5.74 16.79
CA LYS A 92 14.25 7.07 17.40
C LYS A 92 13.31 7.33 18.57
N HIS A 93 12.15 6.68 18.59
CA HIS A 93 11.08 7.00 19.55
C HIS A 93 10.55 5.78 20.32
N ASP A 94 11.07 4.57 20.07
CA ASP A 94 10.58 3.31 20.66
C ASP A 94 9.07 3.08 20.39
N VAL A 95 8.57 3.60 19.25
CA VAL A 95 7.17 3.48 18.85
C VAL A 95 7.04 2.43 17.75
N GLN A 96 6.27 1.38 18.01
CA GLN A 96 6.02 0.36 16.99
C GLN A 96 4.90 0.80 16.04
N ILE A 97 5.25 1.13 14.80
CA ILE A 97 4.26 1.24 13.72
C ILE A 97 4.01 -0.15 13.14
N ARG A 98 2.72 -0.55 13.10
CA ARG A 98 2.25 -1.83 12.57
C ARG A 98 1.28 -1.62 11.43
N GLN A 99 1.58 -2.23 10.29
CA GLN A 99 0.72 -2.21 9.12
C GLN A 99 -0.54 -3.05 9.35
N LEU A 100 -1.68 -2.52 8.94
CA LEU A 100 -2.93 -3.25 8.79
C LEU A 100 -3.51 -3.01 7.40
N TRP A 101 -4.22 -4.00 6.89
CA TRP A 101 -4.96 -3.89 5.65
C TRP A 101 -6.43 -4.23 5.84
N GLY A 102 -7.21 -3.61 4.98
CA GLY A 102 -8.64 -3.53 5.08
C GLY A 102 -9.23 -2.53 4.11
N MET A 103 -10.54 -2.57 3.98
CA MET A 103 -11.35 -1.70 3.16
C MET A 103 -12.68 -1.42 3.86
N THR A 104 -13.52 -0.56 3.28
CA THR A 104 -14.83 -0.24 3.88
C THR A 104 -15.69 -1.49 4.00
N GLU A 105 -15.58 -2.36 3.02
CA GLU A 105 -16.27 -3.64 2.85
C GLU A 105 -15.84 -4.71 3.86
N THR A 106 -14.74 -4.49 4.59
CA THR A 106 -14.21 -5.43 5.59
C THR A 106 -14.31 -4.89 7.03
N SER A 107 -15.14 -3.87 7.26
CA SER A 107 -15.49 -3.33 8.59
C SER A 107 -14.38 -2.96 9.62
N PRO A 108 -13.27 -2.29 9.26
CA PRO A 108 -12.47 -2.41 8.06
C PRO A 108 -11.35 -3.44 8.18
N LEU A 109 -11.02 -3.95 9.37
CA LEU A 109 -9.81 -4.75 9.55
C LEU A 109 -9.98 -6.16 8.98
N ALA A 110 -9.09 -6.53 8.06
CA ALA A 110 -9.00 -7.88 7.54
C ALA A 110 -7.68 -8.56 7.94
N THR A 111 -6.55 -7.85 7.84
CA THR A 111 -5.23 -8.40 8.16
C THR A 111 -4.37 -7.43 8.98
N MET A 112 -3.40 -7.98 9.71
CA MET A 112 -2.43 -7.19 10.47
C MET A 112 -1.03 -7.83 10.40
N ALA A 113 -0.02 -7.00 10.22
CA ALA A 113 1.37 -7.43 10.07
C ALA A 113 2.06 -7.54 11.43
N TRP A 114 2.01 -8.74 12.01
CA TRP A 114 2.67 -9.07 13.27
C TRP A 114 3.61 -10.26 13.07
N PRO A 115 4.92 -10.15 13.39
CA PRO A 115 5.83 -11.29 13.32
C PRO A 115 5.36 -12.43 14.23
N PRO A 116 5.36 -13.68 13.76
CA PRO A 116 4.95 -14.81 14.60
C PRO A 116 5.77 -14.90 15.91
N PRO A 117 5.19 -15.45 17.00
CA PRO A 117 5.95 -15.70 18.22
C PRO A 117 7.19 -16.56 17.95
N GLY A 118 8.35 -16.11 18.43
CA GLY A 118 9.63 -16.81 18.23
C GLY A 118 10.38 -16.47 16.95
N THR A 119 9.87 -15.55 16.11
CA THR A 119 10.63 -15.01 14.98
C THR A 119 11.87 -14.26 15.49
N PRO A 120 13.08 -14.57 14.96
CA PRO A 120 14.30 -13.82 15.24
C PRO A 120 14.19 -12.34 14.82
N ASP A 121 14.77 -11.42 15.59
CA ASP A 121 14.62 -9.96 15.40
C ASP A 121 15.03 -9.49 13.98
N ASP A 122 16.08 -10.10 13.41
CA ASP A 122 16.56 -9.80 12.06
C ASP A 122 15.57 -10.20 10.95
N GLN A 123 14.60 -11.06 11.26
CA GLN A 123 13.55 -11.52 10.33
C GLN A 123 12.21 -10.81 10.54
N HIS A 124 12.04 -10.01 11.59
CA HIS A 124 10.75 -9.33 11.85
C HIS A 124 10.32 -8.45 10.67
N TRP A 125 11.28 -7.80 10.02
CA TRP A 125 11.01 -6.87 8.94
C TRP A 125 10.38 -7.52 7.72
N ALA A 126 10.76 -8.76 7.40
CA ALA A 126 10.16 -9.52 6.30
C ALA A 126 8.64 -9.69 6.48
N PHE A 127 8.15 -9.82 7.71
CA PHE A 127 6.72 -9.92 8.02
C PHE A 127 6.04 -8.55 8.10
N ARG A 128 6.70 -7.57 8.70
CA ARG A 128 6.12 -6.25 9.00
C ARG A 128 5.80 -5.41 7.77
N ILE A 129 6.58 -5.57 6.70
CA ILE A 129 6.38 -4.81 5.46
C ILE A 129 5.22 -5.34 4.61
N THR A 130 4.75 -6.57 4.89
CA THR A 130 3.57 -7.18 4.24
C THR A 130 2.26 -6.61 4.77
N GLN A 131 1.14 -6.86 4.11
CA GLN A 131 -0.19 -6.53 4.64
C GLN A 131 -0.62 -7.45 5.79
N GLY A 132 0.18 -8.46 6.11
CA GLY A 132 0.01 -9.28 7.31
C GLY A 132 -0.87 -10.50 7.12
N GLN A 133 -1.19 -11.14 8.24
CA GLN A 133 -2.05 -12.32 8.28
C GLN A 133 -3.51 -11.93 8.55
N PRO A 134 -4.49 -12.73 8.09
CA PRO A 134 -5.89 -12.55 8.47
C PRO A 134 -6.06 -12.60 9.98
N VAL A 135 -6.83 -11.64 10.51
CA VAL A 135 -7.21 -11.68 11.92
C VAL A 135 -8.22 -12.80 12.18
N CYS A 136 -8.34 -13.26 13.42
CA CYS A 136 -9.24 -14.35 13.78
C CYS A 136 -10.68 -14.08 13.31
N GLY A 137 -11.26 -15.00 12.53
CA GLY A 137 -12.60 -14.84 11.94
C GLY A 137 -12.58 -14.42 10.48
N VAL A 138 -11.43 -13.97 9.94
CA VAL A 138 -11.25 -13.70 8.51
C VAL A 138 -10.51 -14.87 7.86
N GLU A 139 -10.98 -15.28 6.68
CA GLU A 139 -10.28 -16.18 5.80
C GLU A 139 -9.87 -15.44 4.53
N THR A 140 -8.73 -15.85 3.94
CA THR A 140 -8.14 -15.24 2.74
C THR A 140 -7.76 -16.32 1.74
N ARG A 141 -7.90 -16.03 0.44
CA ARG A 141 -7.36 -16.84 -0.65
C ARG A 141 -6.90 -15.96 -1.80
N ILE A 142 -6.10 -16.52 -2.70
CA ILE A 142 -5.82 -15.93 -4.01
C ILE A 142 -6.43 -16.79 -5.11
N VAL A 143 -7.01 -16.13 -6.12
CA VAL A 143 -7.62 -16.78 -7.29
C VAL A 143 -7.06 -16.25 -8.60
N ASP A 144 -7.02 -17.09 -9.63
CA ASP A 144 -6.69 -16.68 -11.00
C ASP A 144 -7.90 -16.08 -11.75
N ASP A 145 -7.70 -15.74 -13.02
CA ASP A 145 -8.74 -15.15 -13.87
C ASP A 145 -9.93 -16.09 -14.14
N ASP A 146 -9.73 -17.41 -14.01
CA ASP A 146 -10.76 -18.44 -14.15
C ASP A 146 -11.45 -18.77 -12.81
N GLY A 147 -11.09 -18.04 -11.74
CA GLY A 147 -11.61 -18.24 -10.39
C GLY A 147 -11.05 -19.48 -9.69
N GLN A 148 -9.98 -20.10 -10.20
CA GLN A 148 -9.33 -21.22 -9.54
C GLN A 148 -8.47 -20.73 -8.39
N VAL A 149 -8.54 -21.44 -7.26
CA VAL A 149 -7.74 -21.12 -6.08
C VAL A 149 -6.28 -21.49 -6.33
N LEU A 150 -5.40 -20.51 -6.13
CA LEU A 150 -3.96 -20.66 -6.27
C LEU A 150 -3.31 -21.09 -4.94
N PRO A 151 -2.12 -21.74 -4.98
CA PRO A 151 -1.42 -22.15 -3.78
C PRO A 151 -0.85 -20.95 -2.99
N ASN A 152 -0.82 -21.07 -1.67
CA ASN A 152 -0.17 -20.09 -0.79
C ASN A 152 1.34 -20.41 -0.64
N ASP A 153 2.08 -20.34 -1.73
CA ASP A 153 3.52 -20.69 -1.78
C ASP A 153 4.44 -19.45 -1.77
N GLY A 154 3.86 -18.25 -1.65
CA GLY A 154 4.58 -16.98 -1.71
C GLY A 154 5.05 -16.58 -3.12
N ASN A 155 4.75 -17.36 -4.15
CA ASN A 155 5.13 -17.10 -5.54
C ASN A 155 3.91 -16.89 -6.44
N ALA A 156 2.86 -17.68 -6.27
CA ALA A 156 1.63 -17.54 -7.01
C ALA A 156 0.98 -16.18 -6.74
N VAL A 157 0.53 -15.53 -7.81
CA VAL A 157 -0.09 -14.19 -7.76
C VAL A 157 -1.51 -14.29 -8.28
N GLY A 158 -2.47 -13.78 -7.51
CA GLY A 158 -3.88 -13.78 -7.88
C GLY A 158 -4.67 -12.66 -7.20
N GLU A 159 -5.94 -12.53 -7.55
CA GLU A 159 -6.86 -11.64 -6.86
C GLU A 159 -7.05 -12.14 -5.42
N VAL A 160 -6.83 -11.26 -4.45
CA VAL A 160 -7.06 -11.55 -3.04
C VAL A 160 -8.55 -11.51 -2.79
N GLU A 161 -9.08 -12.60 -2.27
CA GLU A 161 -10.47 -12.68 -1.81
C GLU A 161 -10.50 -12.91 -0.30
N VAL A 162 -11.51 -12.31 0.35
CA VAL A 162 -11.70 -12.42 1.80
C VAL A 162 -13.11 -12.81 2.15
N ARG A 163 -13.28 -13.56 3.24
CA ARG A 163 -14.59 -13.85 3.83
C ARG A 163 -14.52 -13.88 5.34
N GLY A 164 -15.65 -13.65 6.01
CA GLY A 164 -15.72 -13.66 7.46
C GLY A 164 -16.95 -12.92 7.99
N PRO A 165 -17.17 -12.91 9.32
CA PRO A 165 -18.39 -12.40 9.94
C PRO A 165 -18.69 -10.92 9.70
N TRP A 166 -17.67 -10.12 9.35
CA TRP A 166 -17.78 -8.68 9.12
C TRP A 166 -17.33 -8.25 7.73
N ILE A 167 -17.12 -9.23 6.84
CA ILE A 167 -16.88 -8.99 5.42
C ILE A 167 -18.25 -8.83 4.75
N ALA A 168 -18.40 -7.78 3.94
CA ALA A 168 -19.63 -7.52 3.22
C ALA A 168 -19.99 -8.72 2.32
N GLY A 169 -21.25 -9.14 2.35
CA GLY A 169 -21.79 -10.17 1.46
C GLY A 169 -22.55 -9.62 0.25
N SER A 170 -22.86 -8.31 0.26
CA SER A 170 -23.46 -7.58 -0.84
C SER A 170 -23.35 -6.07 -0.59
N TYR A 171 -23.44 -5.27 -1.65
CA TYR A 171 -23.68 -3.84 -1.50
C TYR A 171 -25.16 -3.54 -1.29
N TYR A 172 -25.44 -2.42 -0.62
CA TYR A 172 -26.80 -1.93 -0.46
C TYR A 172 -27.50 -1.75 -1.82
N GLY A 173 -28.66 -2.37 -1.97
CA GLY A 173 -29.46 -2.30 -3.19
C GLY A 173 -28.96 -3.18 -4.35
N GLY A 174 -28.15 -4.21 -4.09
CA GLY A 174 -27.76 -5.20 -5.10
C GLY A 174 -26.84 -4.65 -6.21
N ARG A 175 -26.06 -3.63 -5.88
CA ARG A 175 -25.07 -3.09 -6.82
C ARG A 175 -23.86 -4.02 -6.88
N ASP A 176 -23.25 -4.12 -8.06
CA ASP A 176 -21.97 -4.81 -8.29
C ASP A 176 -21.92 -6.21 -7.64
N GLU A 177 -22.96 -7.03 -7.89
CA GLU A 177 -23.08 -8.38 -7.32
C GLU A 177 -21.89 -9.27 -7.68
N SER A 178 -21.23 -9.00 -8.82
CA SER A 178 -19.99 -9.65 -9.25
C SER A 178 -18.84 -9.55 -8.25
N LYS A 179 -18.88 -8.61 -7.30
CA LYS A 179 -17.90 -8.50 -6.22
C LYS A 179 -18.03 -9.56 -5.13
N PHE A 180 -19.13 -10.30 -5.12
CA PHE A 180 -19.42 -11.30 -4.11
C PHE A 180 -19.66 -12.63 -4.81
N ASP A 181 -18.76 -13.59 -4.60
CA ASP A 181 -18.89 -14.93 -5.15
C ASP A 181 -18.78 -15.97 -4.05
N SER A 182 -19.81 -16.80 -3.92
CA SER A 182 -19.77 -17.97 -3.04
C SER A 182 -19.35 -17.66 -1.58
N GLY A 183 -19.76 -16.48 -1.08
CA GLY A 183 -19.44 -15.99 0.27
C GLY A 183 -18.10 -15.26 0.40
N TRP A 184 -17.35 -15.13 -0.69
CA TRP A 184 -16.11 -14.37 -0.78
C TRP A 184 -16.35 -12.98 -1.35
N LEU A 185 -15.68 -11.99 -0.77
CA LEU A 185 -15.54 -10.65 -1.33
C LEU A 185 -14.30 -10.61 -2.22
N ARG A 186 -14.52 -10.29 -3.50
CA ARG A 186 -13.49 -9.94 -4.49
C ARG A 186 -12.97 -8.53 -4.20
N THR A 187 -11.84 -8.47 -3.51
CA THR A 187 -11.26 -7.20 -3.03
C THR A 187 -10.86 -6.30 -4.20
N GLY A 188 -10.53 -6.89 -5.36
CA GLY A 188 -9.87 -6.18 -6.46
C GLY A 188 -8.44 -5.76 -6.12
N ASP A 189 -7.85 -6.25 -5.04
CA ASP A 189 -6.41 -6.19 -4.77
C ASP A 189 -5.78 -7.50 -5.28
N VAL A 190 -4.57 -7.41 -5.83
CA VAL A 190 -3.79 -8.56 -6.33
C VAL A 190 -2.54 -8.69 -5.49
N GLY A 191 -2.19 -9.92 -5.18
CA GLY A 191 -1.05 -10.21 -4.35
C GLY A 191 -0.74 -11.69 -4.30
N ARG A 192 0.13 -12.03 -3.35
CA ARG A 192 0.55 -13.39 -3.04
C ARG A 192 0.34 -13.66 -1.56
N ILE A 193 0.15 -14.92 -1.23
CA ILE A 193 0.05 -15.41 0.15
C ILE A 193 1.18 -16.42 0.35
N ASP A 194 1.98 -16.24 1.40
CA ASP A 194 3.03 -17.19 1.73
C ASP A 194 2.51 -18.41 2.53
N GLU A 195 3.39 -19.39 2.77
CA GLU A 195 3.05 -20.61 3.50
C GLU A 195 2.59 -20.35 4.95
N GLN A 196 2.92 -19.18 5.49
CA GLN A 196 2.50 -18.73 6.82
C GLN A 196 1.21 -17.90 6.77
N GLY A 197 0.66 -17.61 5.60
CA GLY A 197 -0.58 -16.84 5.42
C GLY A 197 -0.37 -15.32 5.42
N PHE A 198 0.87 -14.83 5.29
CA PHE A 198 1.11 -13.40 5.13
C PHE A 198 0.79 -12.97 3.70
N ILE A 199 0.00 -11.91 3.60
CA ILE A 199 -0.40 -11.33 2.33
C ILE A 199 0.57 -10.22 1.94
N THR A 200 1.13 -10.30 0.75
CA THR A 200 1.85 -9.18 0.12
C THR A 200 1.06 -8.73 -1.10
N LEU A 201 0.49 -7.53 -1.01
CA LEU A 201 -0.21 -6.91 -2.13
C LEU A 201 0.80 -6.29 -3.10
N THR A 202 0.64 -6.65 -4.36
CA THR A 202 1.47 -6.18 -5.45
C THR A 202 0.80 -5.06 -6.23
N ASP A 203 -0.53 -5.01 -6.31
CA ASP A 203 -1.27 -3.91 -6.93
C ASP A 203 -2.78 -3.98 -6.67
N ARG A 204 -3.56 -3.05 -7.25
CA ARG A 204 -4.99 -3.29 -7.50
C ARG A 204 -5.18 -4.04 -8.81
N ALA A 205 -6.13 -4.97 -8.91
CA ALA A 205 -6.42 -5.79 -10.10
C ALA A 205 -6.60 -4.98 -11.40
N LYS A 206 -7.08 -3.74 -11.31
CA LYS A 206 -7.22 -2.81 -12.44
C LYS A 206 -5.93 -2.05 -12.81
N ASP A 207 -4.92 -2.13 -11.96
CA ASP A 207 -3.66 -1.39 -12.02
C ASP A 207 -2.44 -2.33 -12.18
N VAL A 208 -2.57 -3.63 -11.87
CA VAL A 208 -1.61 -4.66 -12.29
C VAL A 208 -1.56 -4.73 -13.81
N ILE A 209 -0.38 -4.94 -14.35
CA ILE A 209 -0.18 -5.05 -15.80
C ILE A 209 -0.26 -6.53 -16.17
N LYS A 210 -1.19 -6.89 -17.07
CA LYS A 210 -1.34 -8.25 -17.59
C LYS A 210 -0.49 -8.41 -18.85
N SER A 211 0.71 -8.97 -18.69
CA SER A 211 1.68 -9.12 -19.77
C SER A 211 1.90 -10.59 -20.09
N GLY A 212 1.26 -11.09 -21.15
CA GLY A 212 1.52 -12.44 -21.68
C GLY A 212 0.97 -13.58 -20.84
N GLY A 213 -0.13 -13.35 -20.11
CA GLY A 213 -0.71 -14.31 -19.17
C GLY A 213 -0.10 -14.25 -17.76
N GLU A 214 0.86 -13.36 -17.54
CA GLU A 214 1.52 -13.15 -16.25
C GLU A 214 1.28 -11.74 -15.72
N TRP A 215 1.40 -11.59 -14.40
CA TRP A 215 1.12 -10.35 -13.69
C TRP A 215 2.42 -9.58 -13.37
N ILE A 216 2.47 -8.29 -13.72
CA ILE A 216 3.56 -7.37 -13.35
C ILE A 216 3.01 -6.35 -12.35
N SER A 217 3.63 -6.29 -11.17
CA SER A 217 3.32 -5.28 -10.16
C SER A 217 3.79 -3.90 -10.65
N SER A 218 2.85 -2.98 -10.89
CA SER A 218 3.22 -1.61 -11.23
C SER A 218 3.72 -0.87 -9.98
N VAL A 219 3.19 -1.18 -8.79
CA VAL A 219 3.64 -0.59 -7.52
C VAL A 219 5.07 -1.00 -7.15
N GLU A 220 5.46 -2.24 -7.37
CA GLU A 220 6.85 -2.67 -7.12
C GLU A 220 7.83 -1.93 -8.04
N LEU A 221 7.49 -1.80 -9.32
CA LEU A 221 8.27 -0.99 -10.26
C LEU A 221 8.31 0.49 -9.85
N GLU A 222 7.20 1.07 -9.40
CA GLU A 222 7.12 2.45 -8.88
C GLU A 222 8.03 2.64 -7.66
N ASN A 223 7.93 1.76 -6.67
CA ASN A 223 8.71 1.82 -5.44
C ASN A 223 10.21 1.69 -5.74
N CYS A 224 10.60 0.77 -6.63
CA CYS A 224 11.97 0.67 -7.07
C CYS A 224 12.42 1.96 -7.78
N LEU A 225 11.64 2.51 -8.70
CA LEU A 225 11.98 3.73 -9.43
C LEU A 225 12.14 4.94 -8.51
N ILE A 226 11.24 5.13 -7.54
CA ILE A 226 11.29 6.25 -6.58
C ILE A 226 12.51 6.14 -5.64
N ALA A 227 13.08 4.93 -5.47
CA ALA A 227 14.32 4.74 -4.72
C ALA A 227 15.58 5.19 -5.50
N HIS A 228 15.48 5.51 -6.79
CA HIS A 228 16.59 6.07 -7.56
C HIS A 228 16.85 7.53 -7.13
N PRO A 229 18.11 7.95 -6.88
CA PRO A 229 18.42 9.28 -6.33
C PRO A 229 17.91 10.43 -7.22
N ASP A 230 17.93 10.26 -8.54
CA ASP A 230 17.50 11.29 -9.50
C ASP A 230 15.99 11.32 -9.78
N VAL A 231 15.22 10.37 -9.25
CA VAL A 231 13.76 10.30 -9.47
C VAL A 231 13.03 11.00 -8.34
N LEU A 232 12.13 11.93 -8.70
CA LEU A 232 11.24 12.61 -7.76
C LEU A 232 9.97 11.81 -7.55
N GLU A 233 9.31 11.42 -8.65
CA GLU A 233 8.09 10.62 -8.66
C GLU A 233 8.14 9.63 -9.83
N ALA A 234 7.52 8.47 -9.65
CA ALA A 234 7.28 7.53 -10.73
C ALA A 234 5.89 6.90 -10.58
N ALA A 235 5.20 6.76 -11.71
CA ALA A 235 3.97 6.00 -11.84
C ALA A 235 4.12 5.02 -12.99
N VAL A 236 3.72 3.77 -12.79
CA VAL A 236 3.78 2.71 -13.79
C VAL A 236 2.37 2.25 -14.09
N VAL A 237 2.05 2.11 -15.38
CA VAL A 237 0.75 1.64 -15.83
C VAL A 237 0.89 0.62 -16.95
N GLY A 238 -0.10 -0.27 -17.06
CA GLY A 238 -0.24 -1.16 -18.21
C GLY A 238 -0.74 -0.38 -19.41
N VAL A 239 -0.05 -0.51 -20.53
CA VAL A 239 -0.49 0.03 -21.81
C VAL A 239 -0.65 -1.09 -22.84
N PRO A 240 -1.60 -0.98 -23.78
CA PRO A 240 -1.84 -2.02 -24.78
C PRO A 240 -0.58 -2.42 -25.56
N ASP A 241 -0.44 -3.71 -25.81
CA ASP A 241 0.63 -4.32 -26.59
C ASP A 241 0.10 -5.43 -27.49
N GLU A 242 0.48 -5.44 -28.76
CA GLU A 242 -0.05 -6.39 -29.75
C GLU A 242 0.30 -7.85 -29.42
N ARG A 243 1.45 -8.09 -28.77
CA ARG A 243 1.94 -9.44 -28.50
C ARG A 243 1.58 -9.91 -27.09
N TRP A 244 1.68 -9.01 -26.12
CA TRP A 244 1.60 -9.37 -24.69
C TRP A 244 0.31 -8.91 -24.02
N GLN A 245 -0.65 -8.38 -24.77
CA GLN A 245 -1.87 -7.71 -24.30
C GLN A 245 -1.55 -6.36 -23.63
N GLU A 246 -0.70 -6.35 -22.60
CA GLU A 246 -0.18 -5.14 -21.99
C GLU A 246 1.33 -5.21 -21.75
N ARG A 247 1.97 -4.04 -21.72
CA ARG A 247 3.36 -3.87 -21.27
C ARG A 247 3.48 -2.64 -20.33
N PRO A 248 4.48 -2.62 -19.43
CA PRO A 248 4.67 -1.48 -18.54
C PRO A 248 5.09 -0.22 -19.30
N LEU A 249 4.39 0.87 -19.03
CA LEU A 249 4.81 2.24 -19.28
C LEU A 249 5.21 2.87 -17.94
N ALA A 250 6.46 3.33 -17.83
CA ALA A 250 6.92 4.13 -16.71
C ALA A 250 6.81 5.63 -17.03
N VAL A 251 6.07 6.38 -16.23
CA VAL A 251 5.95 7.83 -16.28
C VAL A 251 6.74 8.42 -15.11
N VAL A 252 7.76 9.22 -15.41
CA VAL A 252 8.79 9.60 -14.45
C VAL A 252 8.91 11.12 -14.38
N VAL A 253 8.97 11.65 -13.15
CA VAL A 253 9.38 13.02 -12.86
C VAL A 253 10.79 12.98 -12.29
N VAL A 254 11.70 13.70 -12.93
CA VAL A 254 13.11 13.80 -12.52
C VAL A 254 13.25 14.92 -11.49
N ARG A 255 14.14 14.75 -10.51
CA ARG A 255 14.44 15.83 -9.55
C ARG A 255 15.03 17.05 -10.26
N GLU A 256 14.74 18.22 -9.72
CA GLU A 256 15.29 19.48 -10.23
C GLU A 256 16.83 19.44 -10.24
N GLY A 257 17.42 19.74 -11.40
CA GLY A 257 18.88 19.74 -11.59
C GLY A 257 19.51 18.37 -11.83
N ALA A 258 18.76 17.27 -11.77
CA ALA A 258 19.24 15.94 -12.11
C ALA A 258 19.05 15.64 -13.61
N THR A 259 19.79 14.66 -14.14
CA THR A 259 19.64 14.18 -15.51
C THR A 259 19.78 12.66 -15.51
N VAL A 260 18.73 11.96 -15.92
CA VAL A 260 18.71 10.49 -15.96
C VAL A 260 18.00 10.04 -17.24
N SER A 261 18.54 9.02 -17.92
CA SER A 261 17.92 8.46 -19.13
C SER A 261 17.05 7.25 -18.81
N ALA A 262 16.16 6.89 -19.74
CA ALA A 262 15.38 5.65 -19.66
C ALA A 262 16.28 4.40 -19.58
N GLY A 263 17.45 4.43 -20.24
CA GLY A 263 18.45 3.36 -20.16
C GLY A 263 19.04 3.21 -18.75
N ASP A 264 19.34 4.32 -18.09
CA ASP A 264 19.88 4.32 -16.72
C ASP A 264 18.86 3.76 -15.73
N LEU A 265 17.60 4.22 -15.80
CA LEU A 265 16.52 3.72 -14.94
C LEU A 265 16.23 2.24 -15.18
N ARG A 266 16.24 1.80 -16.44
CA ARG A 266 16.06 0.38 -16.78
C ARG A 266 17.21 -0.47 -16.24
N ALA A 267 18.46 -0.01 -16.35
CA ALA A 267 19.63 -0.68 -15.78
C ALA A 267 19.54 -0.75 -14.25
N PHE A 268 19.07 0.32 -13.61
CA PHE A 268 18.86 0.37 -12.16
C PHE A 268 17.79 -0.63 -11.67
N LEU A 269 16.78 -0.94 -12.48
CA LEU A 269 15.75 -1.93 -12.16
C LEU A 269 16.21 -3.38 -12.42
N ALA A 270 17.23 -3.61 -13.25
CA ALA A 270 17.57 -4.93 -13.79
C ALA A 270 17.98 -5.97 -12.75
N ASP A 271 18.45 -5.54 -11.58
CA ASP A 271 18.83 -6.39 -10.44
C ASP A 271 17.75 -6.46 -9.35
N LYS A 272 16.66 -5.70 -9.47
CA LYS A 272 15.57 -5.59 -8.47
C LYS A 272 14.32 -6.36 -8.86
N VAL A 273 14.06 -6.48 -10.16
CA VAL A 273 12.90 -7.21 -10.70
C VAL A 273 13.35 -8.21 -11.76
N VAL A 274 12.50 -9.21 -12.03
CA VAL A 274 12.75 -10.17 -13.11
C VAL A 274 12.79 -9.48 -14.47
N ARG A 275 13.68 -9.91 -15.36
CA ARG A 275 13.98 -9.21 -16.63
C ARG A 275 12.74 -8.87 -17.48
N TRP A 276 11.73 -9.72 -17.49
CA TRP A 276 10.52 -9.51 -18.29
C TRP A 276 9.56 -8.46 -17.72
N TRP A 277 9.75 -8.02 -16.47
CA TRP A 277 9.03 -6.90 -15.86
C TRP A 277 9.54 -5.52 -16.29
N LEU A 278 10.77 -5.45 -16.80
CA LEU A 278 11.41 -4.18 -17.11
C LEU A 278 10.56 -3.36 -18.09
N PRO A 279 10.24 -2.09 -17.76
CA PRO A 279 9.54 -1.22 -18.68
C PRO A 279 10.34 -1.02 -19.97
N GLU A 280 9.66 -1.18 -21.10
CA GLU A 280 10.21 -0.88 -22.42
C GLU A 280 9.81 0.52 -22.88
N ARG A 281 8.74 1.09 -22.31
CA ARG A 281 8.20 2.40 -22.66
C ARG A 281 8.37 3.36 -21.49
N TRP A 282 8.91 4.54 -21.76
CA TRP A 282 9.23 5.55 -20.78
C TRP A 282 8.70 6.92 -21.21
N ALA A 283 8.12 7.68 -20.29
CA ALA A 283 7.72 9.06 -20.50
C ALA A 283 8.27 9.93 -19.37
N PHE A 284 8.97 11.01 -19.72
CA PHE A 284 9.44 12.01 -18.76
C PHE A 284 8.49 13.20 -18.77
N VAL A 285 7.99 13.58 -17.60
CA VAL A 285 6.96 14.62 -17.45
C VAL A 285 7.32 15.57 -16.31
N ASP A 286 6.78 16.78 -16.35
CA ASP A 286 6.95 17.76 -15.28
C ASP A 286 6.12 17.39 -14.03
N GLU A 287 4.96 16.74 -14.23
CA GLU A 287 4.07 16.29 -13.15
C GLU A 287 3.28 15.03 -13.53
N ILE A 288 2.98 14.18 -12.54
CA ILE A 288 2.13 13.00 -12.70
C ILE A 288 0.68 13.36 -12.36
N PRO A 289 -0.32 12.97 -13.19
CA PRO A 289 -1.74 13.17 -12.89
C PRO A 289 -2.13 12.60 -11.53
N ARG A 290 -2.93 13.34 -10.75
CA ARG A 290 -3.42 12.93 -9.43
C ARG A 290 -4.95 13.01 -9.34
N THR A 291 -5.50 12.13 -8.50
CA THR A 291 -6.91 12.10 -8.11
C THR A 291 -7.22 13.20 -7.08
N SER A 292 -8.50 13.46 -6.82
CA SER A 292 -8.95 14.43 -5.80
C SER A 292 -8.49 14.13 -4.37
N VAL A 293 -8.01 12.90 -4.12
CA VAL A 293 -7.44 12.45 -2.83
C VAL A 293 -5.91 12.33 -2.86
N GLY A 294 -5.25 12.89 -3.87
CA GLY A 294 -3.79 13.01 -3.95
C GLY A 294 -3.02 11.77 -4.45
N LYS A 295 -3.71 10.65 -4.72
CA LYS A 295 -3.10 9.44 -5.32
C LYS A 295 -2.89 9.60 -6.82
N TYR A 296 -1.89 8.91 -7.40
CA TYR A 296 -1.68 8.88 -8.85
C TYR A 296 -2.95 8.42 -9.60
N ASP A 297 -3.36 9.20 -10.59
CA ASP A 297 -4.52 8.87 -11.43
C ASP A 297 -4.07 8.01 -12.62
N LYS A 298 -3.84 6.72 -12.36
CA LYS A 298 -3.45 5.73 -13.38
C LYS A 298 -4.47 5.62 -14.52
N LYS A 299 -5.73 6.00 -14.30
CA LYS A 299 -6.75 6.05 -15.36
C LYS A 299 -6.48 7.23 -16.30
N ALA A 300 -6.20 8.42 -15.74
CA ALA A 300 -5.81 9.58 -16.54
C ALA A 300 -4.50 9.34 -17.29
N ILE A 301 -3.52 8.67 -16.67
CA ILE A 301 -2.27 8.31 -17.34
C ILE A 301 -2.55 7.42 -18.57
N ARG A 302 -3.36 6.36 -18.42
CA ARG A 302 -3.73 5.49 -19.55
C ARG A 302 -4.50 6.23 -20.65
N SER A 303 -5.40 7.16 -20.29
CA SER A 303 -6.12 7.99 -21.28
C SER A 303 -5.17 8.88 -22.07
N ARG A 304 -4.28 9.60 -21.37
CA ARG A 304 -3.26 10.46 -22.00
C ARG A 304 -2.33 9.68 -22.91
N TYR A 305 -1.96 8.45 -22.54
CA TYR A 305 -1.20 7.56 -23.41
C TYR A 305 -1.98 7.21 -24.69
N ALA A 306 -3.24 6.78 -24.57
CA ALA A 306 -4.09 6.44 -25.72
C ALA A 306 -4.33 7.62 -26.67
N GLU A 307 -4.31 8.84 -26.13
CA GLU A 307 -4.43 10.10 -26.87
C GLU A 307 -3.10 10.58 -27.49
N GLY A 308 -1.99 9.90 -27.23
CA GLY A 308 -0.66 10.28 -27.74
C GLY A 308 -0.06 11.51 -27.03
N ALA A 309 -0.50 11.82 -25.82
CA ALA A 309 -0.08 13.02 -25.09
C ALA A 309 1.31 12.92 -24.43
N TYR A 310 1.94 11.73 -24.45
CA TYR A 310 3.29 11.51 -23.93
C TYR A 310 4.30 11.35 -25.05
N GLN A 311 5.49 11.94 -24.87
CA GLN A 311 6.65 11.60 -25.69
C GLN A 311 7.27 10.30 -25.18
N ILE A 312 6.99 9.20 -25.87
CA ILE A 312 7.47 7.87 -25.48
C ILE A 312 8.89 7.65 -25.97
N THR A 313 9.78 7.33 -25.04
CA THR A 313 11.11 6.77 -25.32
C THR A 313 11.02 5.26 -25.15
N GLU A 314 11.30 4.51 -26.21
CA GLU A 314 11.38 3.05 -26.13
C GLU A 314 12.83 2.60 -25.89
N VAL A 315 13.02 1.76 -24.88
CA VAL A 315 14.31 1.13 -24.57
C VAL A 315 14.11 -0.38 -24.61
N HIS A 316 14.36 -0.93 -25.78
CA HIS A 316 14.54 -2.36 -25.98
C HIS A 316 16.00 -2.71 -25.70
N THR A 317 16.26 -3.99 -25.44
CA THR A 317 17.63 -4.52 -25.23
C THR A 317 18.66 -3.93 -26.17
#